data_AF-A0A8B9GTB0-F1
#
_entry.id   AF-A0A8B9GTB0-F1
#
_cell.length_a   1.000
_cell.length_b   1.000
_cell.length_c   1.000
_cell.angle_alpha   90.00
_cell.angle_beta   90.00
_cell.angle_gamma   90.00
#
_symmetry.space_group_name_H-M   'P 1'
#
loop_
_entity.id
_entity.type
_entity.pdbx_description
1 polymer ?
#
loop_
_entity_poly.entity_id
_entity_poly.type
_entity_poly.pdbx_seq_one_letter_code
_entity_poly.pdbx_strand_id
1 'polypeptide(L)'
;LVKILPFSLQTLGVNPANIGFSCLTMESDRFICIREKVGDQNQVVIIDLSDPSNPIRRPITADSAIMNPASKVIALKGVALQDLSVLMPF
;
A
#
# COMPACT_ATOMS: atom_id res chain seq x y z
N LEU A 1 -5.71 12.58 -8.38
CA LEU A 1 -6.41 11.53 -7.61
C LEU A 1 -6.16 11.66 -6.10
N VAL A 2 -4.94 11.51 -5.58
CA VAL A 2 -4.68 11.57 -4.12
C VAL A 2 -5.14 12.88 -3.46
N LYS A 3 -4.98 14.02 -4.13
CA LYS A 3 -5.48 15.34 -3.66
C LYS A 3 -7.02 15.50 -3.65
N ILE A 4 -7.77 14.56 -4.24
CA ILE A 4 -9.24 14.59 -4.34
C ILE A 4 -9.88 13.74 -3.22
N LEU A 5 -9.09 12.97 -2.48
CA LEU A 5 -9.58 12.19 -1.35
C LEU A 5 -10.16 13.12 -0.28
N PRO A 6 -11.26 12.75 0.39
CA PRO A 6 -11.89 13.57 1.43
C PRO A 6 -11.06 13.63 2.73
N PHE A 7 -9.92 12.94 2.77
CA PHE A 7 -9.01 12.89 3.91
C PHE A 7 -7.54 12.98 3.46
N SER A 8 -6.65 13.38 4.37
CA SER A 8 -5.22 13.46 4.11
C SER A 8 -4.53 12.17 4.53
N LEU A 9 -3.66 11.61 3.70
CA LEU A 9 -2.87 10.43 4.06
C LEU A 9 -1.92 10.70 5.24
N GLN A 10 -1.52 11.96 5.42
CA GLN A 10 -0.65 12.36 6.53
C GLN A 10 -1.35 12.17 7.89
N THR A 11 -2.67 12.35 7.96
CA THR A 11 -3.42 12.14 9.22
C THR A 11 -3.50 10.66 9.60
N LEU A 12 -3.22 9.76 8.67
CA LEU A 12 -3.14 8.31 8.89
C LEU A 12 -1.72 7.82 9.21
N GLY A 13 -0.78 8.76 9.41
CA GLY A 13 0.63 8.45 9.72
C GLY A 13 1.42 7.96 8.50
N VAL A 14 1.04 8.35 7.28
CA VAL A 14 1.86 8.13 6.09
C VAL A 14 2.86 9.27 5.95
N ASN A 15 4.15 8.94 5.78
CA ASN A 15 5.19 9.95 5.59
C ASN A 15 4.96 10.69 4.25
N PRO A 16 4.97 12.04 4.23
CA PRO A 16 4.76 12.82 3.01
C PRO A 16 5.73 12.48 1.87
N ALA A 17 6.96 12.05 2.18
CA ALA A 17 7.94 11.63 1.17
C ALA A 17 7.49 10.40 0.37
N ASN A 18 6.59 9.57 0.93
CA ASN A 18 6.08 8.36 0.30
C ASN A 18 4.78 8.60 -0.47
N ILE A 19 4.24 9.83 -0.43
CA ILE A 19 3.07 10.24 -1.21
C ILE A 19 3.54 10.70 -2.59
N GLY A 20 3.98 9.75 -3.40
CA GLY A 20 4.50 10.00 -4.75
C GLY A 20 4.31 8.80 -5.67
N PHE A 21 4.38 9.02 -6.99
CA PHE A 21 4.09 8.00 -8.00
C PHE A 21 4.99 6.74 -7.90
N SER A 22 6.20 6.89 -7.36
CA SER A 22 7.11 5.76 -7.14
C SER A 22 6.66 4.85 -5.99
N CYS A 23 6.03 5.40 -4.95
CA CYS A 23 5.76 4.68 -3.71
C CYS A 23 4.27 4.39 -3.50
N LEU A 24 3.38 5.18 -4.09
CA LEU A 24 1.93 5.09 -3.93
C LEU A 24 1.28 4.58 -5.21
N THR A 25 0.44 3.55 -5.08
CA THR A 25 -0.42 3.02 -6.14
C THR A 25 -1.88 3.06 -5.73
N MET A 26 -2.74 3.36 -6.71
CA MET A 26 -4.20 3.40 -6.57
C MET A 26 -4.78 2.90 -7.90
N GLU A 27 -5.17 1.63 -7.94
CA GLU A 27 -5.76 1.02 -9.14
C GLU A 27 -7.28 1.21 -9.22
N SER A 28 -7.93 1.49 -8.09
CA SER A 28 -9.38 1.66 -7.97
C SER A 28 -9.73 2.65 -6.86
N ASP A 29 -11.02 2.91 -6.71
CA ASP A 29 -11.62 3.69 -5.62
C ASP A 29 -11.80 2.89 -4.32
N ARG A 30 -11.22 1.69 -4.21
CA ARG A 30 -11.30 0.85 -3.01
C ARG A 30 -10.05 0.82 -2.16
N PHE A 31 -8.87 0.79 -2.76
CA PHE A 31 -7.62 0.61 -2.02
C PHE A 31 -6.54 1.59 -2.44
N ILE A 32 -5.78 2.06 -1.45
CA ILE A 32 -4.52 2.76 -1.65
C ILE A 32 -3.41 1.90 -1.09
N CYS A 33 -2.37 1.66 -1.88
CA CYS A 33 -1.15 1.02 -1.42
C CYS A 33 -0.03 2.05 -1.36
N ILE A 34 0.64 2.13 -0.23
CA ILE A 34 1.84 2.95 -0.06
C ILE A 34 2.97 2.04 0.39
N ARG A 35 4.06 2.07 -0.37
CA ARG A 35 5.32 1.48 0.03
C ARG A 35 6.10 2.50 0.83
N GLU A 36 6.50 2.14 2.03
CA GLU A 36 7.27 3.01 2.89
C GLU A 36 8.42 2.26 3.54
N LYS A 37 9.47 3.01 3.86
CA LYS A 37 10.57 2.55 4.68
C LYS A 37 10.48 3.25 6.02
N VAL A 38 10.31 2.49 7.10
CA VAL A 38 10.28 2.99 8.48
C VAL A 38 11.53 2.49 9.19
N GLY A 39 12.44 3.40 9.51
CA GLY A 39 13.80 3.03 9.94
C GLY A 39 14.49 2.23 8.83
N ASP A 40 14.90 1.00 9.12
CA ASP A 40 15.51 0.07 8.15
C ASP A 40 14.56 -0.99 7.60
N GLN A 41 13.29 -0.97 7.99
CA GLN A 41 12.29 -1.95 7.52
C GLN A 41 11.44 -1.37 6.39
N ASN A 42 11.29 -2.14 5.31
CA ASN A 42 10.33 -1.85 4.25
C ASN A 42 8.98 -2.46 4.62
N GLN A 43 7.91 -1.70 4.38
CA GLN A 43 6.55 -2.17 4.56
C GLN A 43 5.61 -1.62 3.50
N VAL A 44 4.49 -2.31 3.33
CA VAL A 44 3.37 -1.86 2.52
C VAL A 44 2.23 -1.50 3.46
N VAL A 45 1.76 -0.26 3.34
CA VAL A 45 0.55 0.26 3.97
C VAL A 45 -0.59 0.14 2.98
N ILE A 46 -1.68 -0.49 3.40
CA ILE A 46 -2.87 -0.69 2.61
C ILE A 46 -4.02 0.02 3.32
N ILE A 47 -4.64 0.94 2.62
CA ILE A 47 -5.76 1.73 3.13
C ILE A 47 -6.99 1.30 2.35
N ASP A 48 -7.97 0.76 3.08
CA ASP A 48 -9.31 0.53 2.55
C ASP A 48 -10.08 1.85 2.57
N LEU A 49 -10.58 2.29 1.43
CA LEU A 49 -11.32 3.55 1.31
C LEU A 49 -12.73 3.46 1.92
N SER A 50 -13.23 2.25 2.19
CA SER A 50 -14.46 2.06 2.97
C SER A 50 -14.24 2.20 4.49
N ASP A 51 -13.01 2.01 4.97
CA ASP A 51 -12.61 2.21 6.36
C ASP A 51 -11.17 2.79 6.46
N PRO A 52 -11.00 4.07 6.08
CA PRO A 52 -9.68 4.69 5.98
C PRO A 52 -9.00 4.88 7.33
N SER A 53 -9.75 4.81 8.44
CA SER A 53 -9.22 4.91 9.80
C SER A 53 -8.35 3.73 10.23
N ASN A 54 -8.48 2.59 9.57
CA ASN A 54 -7.82 1.33 9.96
C ASN A 54 -6.84 0.84 8.89
N PRO A 55 -5.71 1.56 8.65
CA PRO A 55 -4.71 1.15 7.67
C PRO A 55 -4.02 -0.15 8.10
N ILE A 56 -3.91 -1.09 7.17
CA ILE A 56 -3.20 -2.37 7.37
C ILE A 56 -1.73 -2.16 7.00
N ARG A 57 -0.81 -2.49 7.90
CA ARG A 57 0.64 -2.39 7.66
C ARG A 57 1.25 -3.78 7.67
N ARG A 58 1.92 -4.16 6.58
CA ARG A 58 2.58 -5.48 6.45
C ARG A 58 4.06 -5.30 6.11
N PRO A 59 4.99 -5.98 6.81
CA PRO A 59 6.42 -5.90 6.53
C PRO A 59 6.75 -6.64 5.22
N ILE A 60 6.56 -5.96 4.10
CA ILE A 60 6.73 -6.50 2.75
C ILE A 60 7.80 -5.67 2.04
N THR A 61 8.83 -6.35 1.55
CA THR A 61 9.85 -5.77 0.68
C THR A 61 9.52 -6.13 -0.77
N ALA A 62 9.15 -5.14 -1.58
CA ALA A 62 8.82 -5.33 -2.99
C ALA A 62 9.16 -4.08 -3.82
N ASP A 63 9.54 -4.29 -5.08
CA ASP A 63 9.79 -3.24 -6.08
C ASP A 63 8.51 -2.59 -6.59
N SER A 64 7.37 -3.27 -6.50
CA SER A 64 6.05 -2.71 -6.77
C SER A 64 4.98 -3.52 -6.02
N ALA A 65 3.89 -2.87 -5.66
CA ALA A 65 2.76 -3.47 -4.97
C ALA A 65 1.46 -2.90 -5.56
N ILE A 66 0.56 -3.77 -5.99
CA ILE A 66 -0.67 -3.41 -6.72
C ILE A 66 -1.83 -4.25 -6.17
N MET A 67 -2.89 -3.62 -5.69
CA MET A 67 -4.08 -4.33 -5.19
C MET A 67 -5.03 -4.71 -6.31
N ASN A 68 -5.70 -5.85 -6.15
CA ASN A 68 -6.84 -6.22 -6.95
C ASN A 68 -8.00 -5.22 -6.70
N PRO A 69 -8.66 -4.71 -7.75
CA PRO A 69 -9.75 -3.75 -7.60
C PRO A 69 -11.02 -4.35 -6.95
N ALA A 70 -11.23 -5.66 -7.02
CA ALA A 70 -12.45 -6.31 -6.54
C ALA A 70 -12.27 -7.07 -5.21
N SER A 71 -11.11 -7.69 -5.00
CA SER A 71 -10.83 -8.57 -3.85
C SER A 71 -9.66 -8.08 -3.02
N LYS A 72 -9.60 -8.51 -1.75
CA LYS A 72 -8.50 -8.25 -0.82
C LYS A 72 -7.26 -9.07 -1.16
N VAL A 73 -6.66 -8.79 -2.31
CA VAL A 73 -5.51 -9.51 -2.87
C VAL A 73 -4.50 -8.50 -3.39
N ILE A 74 -3.21 -8.70 -3.11
CA ILE A 74 -2.12 -7.88 -3.65
C ILE A 74 -1.25 -8.69 -4.60
N ALA A 75 -0.81 -8.05 -5.67
CA ALA A 75 0.27 -8.51 -6.51
C ALA A 75 1.55 -7.76 -6.14
N LEU A 76 2.63 -8.50 -5.92
CA LEU A 76 3.95 -7.96 -5.56
C LEU A 76 4.94 -8.27 -6.68
N LYS A 77 5.78 -7.30 -7.04
CA LYS A 77 6.90 -7.47 -7.98
C LYS A 77 8.22 -7.27 -7.25
N GLY A 78 9.25 -8.03 -7.62
CA GLY A 78 10.60 -7.84 -7.07
C GLY A 78 10.69 -8.21 -5.59
N VAL A 79 9.78 -9.08 -5.14
CA VAL A 79 9.85 -9.65 -3.80
C VAL A 79 11.14 -10.46 -3.70
N ALA A 80 12.05 -10.03 -2.82
CA ALA A 80 13.19 -10.83 -2.40
C ALA A 80 12.64 -11.94 -1.49
N LEU A 81 12.36 -13.09 -2.09
CA LEU A 81 11.58 -14.14 -1.46
C LEU A 81 12.31 -14.85 -0.33
N GLN A 82 11.65 -14.88 0.83
CA GLN A 82 11.45 -16.13 1.55
C GLN A 82 10.10 -16.81 1.24
N ASP A 83 9.22 -16.30 0.35
CA ASP A 83 8.04 -17.12 -0.05
C ASP A 83 7.36 -16.86 -1.41
N LEU A 84 7.49 -17.83 -2.31
CA LEU A 84 7.12 -17.91 -3.73
C LEU A 84 5.74 -17.31 -4.08
N SER A 85 5.72 -16.29 -4.96
CA SER A 85 4.55 -15.92 -5.79
C SER A 85 3.19 -15.91 -5.07
N VAL A 86 3.04 -15.12 -4.00
CA VAL A 86 1.84 -15.22 -3.17
C VAL A 86 0.85 -14.11 -3.51
N LEU A 87 -0.23 -14.53 -4.18
CA LEU A 87 -1.52 -13.85 -4.18
C LEU A 87 -2.03 -13.89 -2.72
N MET A 88 -1.49 -13.02 -1.86
CA MET A 88 -1.78 -13.05 -0.43
C MET A 88 -3.18 -12.47 -0.20
N PRO A 89 -4.13 -13.26 0.36
CA PRO A 89 -5.36 -12.68 0.86
C PRO A 89 -5.06 -11.82 2.10
N PHE A 90 -5.65 -10.63 2.16
CA PHE A 90 -5.62 -9.76 3.36
C PHE A 90 -6.79 -10.01 4.29
#